data_AF-K1TBS4-F1
#
_entry.id   AF-K1TBS4-F1
#
_cell.length_a   1.000
_cell.length_b   1.000
_cell.length_c   1.000
_cell.angle_alpha   90.00
_cell.angle_beta   90.00
_cell.angle_gamma   90.00
#
_symmetry.space_group_name_H-M   'P 1'
#
loop_
_entity.id
_entity.type
_entity.pdbx_description
1 polymer ?
#
loop_
_entity_poly.entity_id
_entity_poly.type
_entity_poly.pdbx_seq_one_letter_code
_entity_poly.pdbx_strand_id
1 'polypeptide(L)'
;MNRTFTEREENYILVGPGRWGSSDSSLGIPVKWPHISSARLIVESALDNYRIEPSQGTHFFQNLTSFGVGYFTVNTFAGDGYYDESYLNELPAVYESESLRIVKFDAPVLIEINGRKGKGLVTKPGVEQIENK
;
A
#
# COMPACT_ATOMS: atom_id res chain seq x y z
N MET A 1 -6.03 -13.21 8.20
CA MET A 1 -6.09 -11.77 8.50
C MET A 1 -6.98 -10.99 7.54
N ASN A 2 -6.68 -10.93 6.22
CA ASN A 2 -7.54 -10.23 5.26
C ASN A 2 -9.02 -10.65 5.29
N ARG A 3 -9.29 -11.95 5.53
CA ARG A 3 -10.65 -12.45 5.75
C ARG A 3 -11.44 -11.61 6.78
N THR A 4 -10.83 -11.22 7.89
CA THR A 4 -11.49 -10.43 8.93
C THR A 4 -11.80 -9.01 8.48
N PHE A 5 -10.93 -8.40 7.66
CA PHE A 5 -11.21 -7.10 7.03
C PHE A 5 -12.37 -7.21 6.04
N THR A 6 -12.39 -8.27 5.23
CA THR A 6 -13.49 -8.55 4.31
C THR A 6 -14.82 -8.76 5.03
N GLU A 7 -14.84 -9.53 6.13
CA GLU A 7 -16.04 -9.78 6.94
C GLU A 7 -16.58 -8.50 7.62
N ARG A 8 -15.71 -7.52 7.90
CA ARG A 8 -16.07 -6.24 8.52
C ARG A 8 -16.28 -5.11 7.51
N GLU A 9 -16.13 -5.39 6.21
CA GLU A 9 -16.14 -4.39 5.14
C GLU A 9 -15.12 -3.25 5.35
N GLU A 10 -14.02 -3.56 6.04
CA GLU A 10 -12.94 -2.63 6.32
C GLU A 10 -11.87 -2.72 5.22
N ASN A 11 -11.35 -1.58 4.80
CA ASN A 11 -10.29 -1.48 3.81
C ASN A 11 -8.98 -1.02 4.47
N TYR A 12 -7.85 -1.27 3.82
CA TYR A 12 -6.55 -0.83 4.32
C TYR A 12 -5.60 -0.37 3.21
N ILE A 13 -4.56 0.33 3.63
CA ILE A 13 -3.36 0.59 2.83
C ILE A 13 -2.31 -0.43 3.24
N LEU A 14 -1.71 -1.09 2.27
CA LEU A 14 -0.71 -2.13 2.49
C LEU A 14 0.66 -1.58 2.13
N VAL A 15 1.53 -1.44 3.12
CA VAL A 15 2.89 -0.92 2.93
C VAL A 15 3.87 -2.04 3.27
N GLY A 16 4.86 -2.27 2.41
CA GLY A 16 5.92 -3.22 2.75
C GLY A 16 7.00 -3.34 1.68
N PRO A 17 8.10 -4.01 2.02
CA PRO A 17 9.26 -4.08 1.16
C PRO A 17 9.05 -5.00 -0.03
N GLY A 18 9.70 -4.64 -1.13
CA GLY A 18 9.84 -5.52 -2.27
C GLY A 18 8.54 -5.73 -3.05
N ARG A 19 8.54 -6.78 -3.87
CA ARG A 19 7.48 -7.09 -4.83
C ARG A 19 6.39 -7.99 -4.23
N TRP A 20 5.20 -7.46 -4.01
CA TRP A 20 4.06 -8.22 -3.53
C TRP A 20 3.49 -9.12 -4.61
N GLY A 21 3.29 -10.40 -4.28
CA GLY A 21 2.83 -11.41 -5.22
C GLY A 21 3.95 -12.04 -6.05
N SER A 22 5.21 -11.73 -5.75
CA SER A 22 6.36 -12.49 -6.27
C SER A 22 6.35 -13.91 -5.68
N SER A 23 6.64 -14.93 -6.50
CA SER A 23 6.92 -16.28 -5.99
C SER A 23 8.33 -16.40 -5.40
N ASP A 24 9.21 -15.45 -5.72
CA ASP A 24 10.55 -15.35 -5.17
C ASP A 24 10.55 -14.41 -3.97
N SER A 25 10.77 -14.99 -2.78
CA SER A 25 10.78 -14.26 -1.51
C SER A 25 12.02 -13.37 -1.32
N SER A 26 13.07 -13.57 -2.11
CA SER A 26 14.23 -12.67 -2.10
C SER A 26 13.92 -11.32 -2.75
N LEU A 27 12.90 -11.29 -3.62
CA LEU A 27 12.47 -10.10 -4.36
C LEU A 27 11.27 -9.40 -3.72
N GLY A 28 10.62 -10.00 -2.73
CA GLY A 28 9.42 -9.44 -2.12
C GLY A 28 8.59 -10.44 -1.34
N ILE A 29 7.31 -10.12 -1.16
CA ILE A 29 6.41 -10.87 -0.29
C ILE A 29 5.50 -11.79 -1.12
N PRO A 30 5.59 -13.12 -0.95
CA PRO A 30 4.73 -14.06 -1.65
C PRO A 30 3.30 -13.98 -1.10
N VAL A 31 2.39 -13.42 -1.90
CA VAL A 31 0.96 -13.35 -1.58
C VAL A 31 0.10 -13.71 -2.78
N LYS A 32 -1.08 -14.28 -2.53
CA LYS A 32 -2.12 -14.44 -3.54
C LYS A 32 -3.16 -13.35 -3.36
N TRP A 33 -3.91 -13.02 -4.41
CA TRP A 33 -4.94 -11.98 -4.36
C TRP A 33 -5.90 -12.10 -3.16
N PRO A 34 -6.47 -13.28 -2.82
CA PRO A 34 -7.35 -13.41 -1.65
C PRO A 34 -6.70 -13.07 -0.31
N HIS A 35 -5.37 -13.07 -0.25
CA HIS A 35 -4.63 -12.70 0.96
C HIS A 35 -4.61 -11.19 1.20
N ILE A 36 -4.84 -10.36 0.17
CA ILE A 36 -4.72 -8.91 0.25
C ILE A 36 -5.88 -8.14 -0.42
N SER A 37 -7.00 -8.82 -0.70
CA SER A 37 -8.07 -8.29 -1.57
C SER A 37 -8.83 -7.09 -1.01
N SER A 38 -8.69 -6.75 0.28
CA SER A 38 -9.32 -5.55 0.87
C SER A 38 -8.38 -4.33 0.89
N ALA A 39 -7.18 -4.46 0.30
CA ALA A 39 -6.28 -3.33 0.10
C ALA A 39 -6.88 -2.34 -0.92
N ARG A 40 -6.78 -1.03 -0.63
CA ARG A 40 -7.15 0.05 -1.58
C ARG A 40 -5.96 0.78 -2.15
N LEU A 41 -4.81 0.61 -1.52
CA LEU A 41 -3.52 1.04 -2.02
C LEU A 41 -2.46 0.04 -1.54
N ILE A 42 -1.57 -0.33 -2.44
CA ILE A 42 -0.35 -1.07 -2.13
C ILE A 42 0.83 -0.12 -2.33
N VAL A 43 1.72 -0.07 -1.36
CA VAL A 43 2.96 0.71 -1.38
C VAL A 43 4.13 -0.25 -1.26
N GLU A 44 4.88 -0.39 -2.34
CA GLU A 44 6.11 -1.16 -2.36
C GLU A 44 7.27 -0.25 -1.99
N SER A 45 7.88 -0.51 -0.83
CA SER A 45 9.13 0.17 -0.47
C SER A 45 10.31 -0.56 -1.14
N ALA A 46 11.20 0.24 -1.73
CA ALA A 46 12.39 -0.28 -2.40
C ALA A 46 13.29 -1.04 -1.41
N LEU A 47 13.80 -2.18 -1.87
CA LEU A 47 14.93 -2.84 -1.24
C LEU A 47 16.23 -2.24 -1.80
N ASP A 48 17.30 -2.26 -1.02
CA ASP A 48 18.59 -1.69 -1.42
C ASP A 48 19.02 -2.23 -2.80
N ASN A 49 19.35 -1.31 -3.71
CA ASN A 49 19.73 -1.56 -5.11
C ASN A 49 18.70 -2.28 -6.01
N TYR A 50 17.39 -2.29 -5.70
CA TYR A 50 16.41 -2.95 -6.56
C TYR A 50 15.21 -2.07 -6.91
N ARG A 51 15.03 -1.82 -8.22
CA ARG A 51 13.83 -1.20 -8.78
C ARG A 51 12.90 -2.30 -9.28
N ILE A 52 11.71 -2.37 -8.71
CA ILE A 52 10.74 -3.41 -9.03
C ILE A 52 9.82 -2.91 -10.14
N GLU A 53 9.89 -3.57 -11.29
CA GLU A 53 8.92 -3.36 -12.36
C GLU A 53 7.66 -4.20 -12.10
N PRO A 54 6.46 -3.59 -12.07
CA PRO A 54 5.22 -4.34 -11.94
C PRO A 54 5.05 -5.25 -13.16
N SER A 55 4.70 -6.53 -12.95
CA SER A 55 4.38 -7.40 -14.10
C SER A 55 2.99 -7.10 -14.65
N GLN A 56 2.96 -6.25 -15.68
CA GLN A 56 1.77 -5.75 -16.36
C GLN A 56 0.87 -6.82 -17.04
N GLY A 57 1.25 -8.10 -17.03
CA GLY A 57 0.51 -9.21 -17.65
C GLY A 57 -0.01 -10.28 -16.67
N THR A 58 0.04 -10.03 -15.36
CA THR A 58 -0.36 -11.03 -14.36
C THR A 58 -1.81 -10.86 -13.94
N HIS A 59 -2.46 -11.96 -13.49
CA HIS A 59 -3.76 -11.90 -12.81
C HIS A 59 -3.75 -10.90 -11.63
N PHE A 60 -2.60 -10.73 -11.00
CA PHE A 60 -2.41 -9.74 -9.94
C PHE A 60 -2.60 -8.31 -10.46
N PHE A 61 -1.92 -7.94 -11.55
CA PHE A 61 -2.06 -6.61 -12.16
C PHE A 61 -3.48 -6.35 -12.68
N GLN A 62 -4.11 -7.36 -13.30
CA GLN A 62 -5.50 -7.26 -13.74
C GLN A 62 -6.47 -7.01 -12.58
N ASN A 63 -6.22 -7.61 -11.41
CA ASN A 63 -7.02 -7.35 -10.22
C ASN A 63 -6.82 -5.93 -9.69
N LEU A 64 -5.57 -5.43 -9.66
CA LEU A 64 -5.31 -4.05 -9.24
C LEU A 64 -6.10 -3.05 -10.06
N THR A 65 -6.07 -3.18 -11.38
CA THR A 65 -6.78 -2.26 -12.28
C THR A 65 -8.30 -2.45 -12.21
N SER A 66 -8.78 -3.69 -12.18
CA SER A 66 -10.23 -3.99 -12.19
C SER A 66 -10.93 -3.58 -10.89
N PHE A 67 -10.25 -3.67 -9.74
CA PHE A 67 -10.80 -3.33 -8.43
C PHE A 67 -10.42 -1.92 -7.96
N GLY A 68 -9.77 -1.12 -8.83
CA GLY A 68 -9.39 0.26 -8.53
C GLY A 68 -8.42 0.38 -7.36
N VAL A 69 -7.51 -0.57 -7.21
CA VAL A 69 -6.48 -0.55 -6.16
C VAL A 69 -5.31 0.30 -6.64
N GLY A 70 -4.98 1.33 -5.88
CA GLY A 70 -3.80 2.15 -6.12
C GLY A 70 -2.52 1.33 -5.94
N TYR A 71 -1.46 1.71 -6.66
CA TYR A 71 -0.16 1.06 -6.55
C TYR A 71 0.95 2.09 -6.59
N PHE A 72 1.66 2.26 -5.49
CA PHE A 72 2.79 3.17 -5.36
C PHE A 72 4.09 2.40 -5.19
N THR A 73 5.14 2.93 -5.79
CA THR A 73 6.52 2.53 -5.52
C THR A 73 7.20 3.67 -4.77
N VAL A 74 7.78 3.39 -3.62
CA VAL A 74 8.51 4.37 -2.81
C VAL A 74 9.95 3.91 -2.66
N ASN A 75 10.90 4.73 -3.08
CA ASN A 75 12.32 4.50 -2.88
C ASN A 75 12.91 5.62 -2.01
N THR A 76 12.89 5.40 -0.69
CA THR A 76 13.43 6.35 0.28
C THR A 76 14.95 6.55 0.12
N PHE A 77 15.70 5.55 -0.37
CA PHE A 77 17.14 5.68 -0.63
C PHE A 77 17.46 6.62 -1.79
N ALA A 78 16.60 6.64 -2.82
CA ALA A 78 16.75 7.51 -3.98
C ALA A 78 16.00 8.85 -3.83
N GLY A 79 15.31 9.08 -2.71
CA GLY A 79 14.43 10.24 -2.50
C GLY A 79 13.18 10.25 -3.39
N ASP A 80 12.79 9.10 -3.94
CA ASP A 80 11.61 8.95 -4.80
C ASP A 80 10.40 8.51 -3.98
N GLY A 81 9.67 9.50 -3.46
CA GLY A 81 8.53 9.29 -2.58
C GLY A 81 8.93 9.00 -1.12
N TYR A 82 7.95 9.11 -0.23
CA TYR A 82 8.10 8.81 1.18
C TYR A 82 6.74 8.50 1.81
N TYR A 83 6.77 7.88 2.98
CA TYR A 83 5.66 7.84 3.92
C TYR A 83 6.22 8.16 5.31
N ASP A 84 5.39 8.75 6.17
CA ASP A 84 5.79 9.18 7.51
C ASP A 84 5.81 7.97 8.46
N GLU A 85 6.89 7.18 8.39
CA GLU A 85 7.08 5.97 9.18
C GLU A 85 7.07 6.26 10.69
N SER A 86 7.68 7.37 11.12
CA SER A 86 7.66 7.80 12.52
C SER A 86 6.24 8.02 13.01
N TYR A 87 5.42 8.76 12.25
CA TYR A 87 4.00 8.96 12.57
C TYR A 87 3.23 7.64 12.66
N LEU A 88 3.44 6.70 11.72
CA LEU A 88 2.77 5.40 11.75
C LEU A 88 3.20 4.57 12.97
N ASN A 89 4.46 4.66 13.39
CA ASN A 89 5.00 3.94 14.55
C ASN A 89 4.53 4.52 15.90
N GLU A 90 4.16 5.80 15.94
CA GLU A 90 3.58 6.44 17.13
C GLU A 90 2.14 6.00 17.40
N LEU A 91 1.41 5.56 16.37
CA LEU A 91 0.04 5.08 16.53
C LEU A 91 -0.01 3.74 17.27
N PRO A 92 -0.98 3.52 18.17
CA PRO A 92 -1.15 2.25 18.84
C PRO A 92 -1.48 1.15 17.83
N ALA A 93 -0.71 0.08 17.85
CA ALA A 93 -0.95 -1.08 17.01
C ALA A 93 -2.20 -1.84 17.51
N VAL A 94 -3.14 -2.12 16.60
CA VAL A 94 -4.27 -3.02 16.86
C VAL A 94 -3.86 -4.49 16.71
N TYR A 95 -2.74 -4.73 16.04
CA TYR A 95 -2.07 -6.02 15.93
C TYR A 95 -0.59 -5.79 15.64
N GLU A 96 0.28 -6.58 16.28
CA GLU A 96 1.72 -6.51 16.06
C GLU A 96 2.35 -7.90 16.20
N SER A 97 3.26 -8.21 15.28
CA SER A 97 4.14 -9.37 15.28
C SER A 97 5.53 -8.97 14.79
N GLU A 98 6.46 -9.92 14.69
CA GLU A 98 7.83 -9.67 14.21
C GLU A 98 7.88 -9.04 12.80
N SER A 99 6.93 -9.36 11.93
CA SER A 99 6.96 -8.98 10.52
C SER A 99 5.75 -8.16 10.05
N LEU A 100 4.83 -7.84 10.96
CA LEU A 100 3.57 -7.22 10.60
C LEU A 100 3.06 -6.34 11.73
N ARG A 101 2.74 -5.10 11.39
CA ARG A 101 2.09 -4.14 12.27
C ARG A 101 0.84 -3.60 11.59
N ILE A 102 -0.25 -3.48 12.35
CA ILE A 102 -1.50 -2.88 11.88
C ILE A 102 -1.83 -1.75 12.82
N VAL A 103 -1.97 -0.55 12.27
CA VAL A 103 -2.48 0.63 12.96
C VAL A 103 -3.83 1.01 12.35
N LYS A 104 -4.68 1.65 13.15
CA LYS A 104 -6.00 2.11 12.71
C LYS A 104 -6.04 3.63 12.79
N PHE A 105 -6.61 4.25 11.76
CA PHE A 105 -6.97 5.66 11.79
C PHE A 105 -8.41 5.82 12.26
N ASP A 106 -8.67 6.83 13.11
CA ASP A 106 -10.01 7.13 13.61
C ASP A 106 -10.90 7.85 12.58
N ALA A 107 -10.28 8.42 11.54
CA ALA A 107 -10.93 9.03 10.41
C ALA A 107 -10.34 8.47 9.10
N PRO A 108 -11.09 8.49 7.99
CA PRO A 108 -10.57 8.07 6.70
C PRO A 108 -9.40 8.95 6.25
N VAL A 109 -8.52 8.35 5.46
CA VAL A 109 -7.46 9.04 4.71
C VAL A 109 -7.88 9.19 3.25
N LEU A 110 -7.43 10.26 2.61
CA LEU A 110 -7.66 10.47 1.18
C LEU A 110 -6.50 9.88 0.39
N ILE A 111 -6.82 9.19 -0.70
CA ILE A 111 -5.85 8.67 -1.68
C ILE A 111 -6.12 9.39 -2.99
N GLU A 112 -5.15 10.17 -3.46
CA GLU A 112 -5.22 10.87 -4.74
C GLU A 112 -4.16 10.32 -5.68
N ILE A 113 -4.54 10.03 -6.93
CA ILE A 113 -3.66 9.45 -7.94
C ILE A 113 -3.80 10.22 -9.24
N ASN A 114 -2.70 10.79 -9.72
CA ASN A 114 -2.58 11.36 -11.05
C ASN A 114 -1.69 10.45 -11.92
N GLY A 115 -2.30 9.45 -12.53
CA GLY A 115 -1.61 8.48 -13.38
C GLY A 115 -0.92 9.09 -14.61
N ARG A 116 -1.39 10.25 -15.11
CA ARG A 116 -0.74 10.95 -16.23
C ARG A 116 0.57 11.60 -15.84
N LYS A 117 0.67 12.09 -14.59
CA LYS A 117 1.88 12.73 -14.05
C LYS A 117 2.74 11.76 -13.24
N GLY A 118 2.30 10.52 -13.06
CA GLY A 118 2.96 9.54 -12.18
C GLY A 118 3.04 10.01 -10.73
N LYS A 119 2.04 10.76 -10.25
CA LYS A 119 2.02 11.31 -8.88
C LYS A 119 0.90 10.69 -8.07
N GLY A 120 1.17 10.45 -6.79
CA GLY A 120 0.17 9.99 -5.82
C GLY A 120 0.37 10.68 -4.47
N LEU A 121 -0.70 10.79 -3.70
CA LEU A 121 -0.69 11.35 -2.35
C LEU A 121 -1.63 10.54 -1.46
N VAL A 122 -1.20 10.30 -0.22
CA VAL A 122 -2.10 9.88 0.87
C VAL A 122 -2.05 10.94 1.95
N THR A 123 -3.20 11.42 2.38
CA THR A 123 -3.28 12.42 3.45
C THR A 123 -3.20 11.77 4.84
N LYS A 124 -2.83 12.57 5.85
CA LYS A 124 -3.16 12.19 7.23
C LYS A 124 -4.69 12.26 7.43
N PRO A 125 -5.24 11.51 8.39
CA PRO A 125 -6.68 11.50 8.66
C PRO A 125 -7.24 12.91 8.93
N GLY A 126 -8.49 13.15 8.52
CA GLY A 126 -9.19 14.41 8.80
C GLY A 126 -8.81 15.58 7.88
N VAL A 127 -7.95 15.37 6.88
CA VAL A 127 -7.77 16.33 5.78
C VAL A 127 -8.92 16.14 4.80
N GLU A 128 -9.71 17.19 4.57
CA GLU A 128 -10.77 17.21 3.56
C GLU A 128 -10.20 17.54 2.16
N GLN A 129 -10.87 17.08 1.11
CA GLN A 129 -10.52 17.47 -0.26
C GLN A 129 -10.73 18.98 -0.41
N ILE A 130 -9.68 19.70 -0.75
CA ILE A 130 -9.81 21.07 -1.23
C ILE A 130 -10.31 20.96 -2.68
N GLU A 131 -11.61 21.13 -2.90
CA GLU A 131 -12.16 21.26 -4.26
C GLU A 131 -11.49 22.47 -4.94
N ASN A 132 -10.54 22.20 -5.83
CA ASN A 132 -10.07 23.22 -6.76
C ASN A 132 -11.17 23.41 -7.82
N LYS A 133 -11.92 24.50 -7.69
CA LYS A 133 -12.80 25.04 -8.74
C LYS A 133 -12.01 25.53 -9.95
#